data_AF-A0A0F9DR28-F1
#
_entry.id   AF-A0A0F9DR28-F1
#
_cell.length_a   1.000
_cell.length_b   1.000
_cell.length_c   1.000
_cell.angle_alpha   90.00
_cell.angle_beta   90.00
_cell.angle_gamma   90.00
#
_symmetry.space_group_name_H-M   'P 1'
#
loop_
_entity.id
_entity.type
_entity.pdbx_description
1 polymer ?
#
loop_
_entity_poly.entity_id
_entity_poly.type
_entity_poly.pdbx_seq_one_letter_code
_entity_poly.pdbx_strand_id
1 'polypeptide(L)'
;MAEHENDKPVGNNPTVPEFKPPLPPRRKRKRVLKLDEEISRKVIQEHNETLDLRDPRIQMRMARYRKLRGWLPEKSFPWSDSANFWIPLMLIFSLRTKATLENAAKSIRPMMNSKALHRRDYLKQDRIDNLLDYQFFTENDGEKKIDQYISNFVDDEAVFSFVHNVRKEDDYRDIRVLPPAPNDQPFIVYAAQMLPVIFPTMDQERGHKVLDDEGFKWELEFIDQQQERNRARVEFFDREDGKMEAHIAYTAVTFD
;
A
#
# COMPACT_ATOMS: atom_id res chain seq x y z
N MET A 1 -75.15 -31.90 -44.48
CA MET A 1 -75.87 -31.12 -43.45
C MET A 1 -75.87 -31.94 -42.18
N ALA A 2 -75.26 -31.38 -41.13
CA ALA A 2 -75.30 -31.72 -39.69
C ALA A 2 -75.03 -33.20 -39.31
N GLU A 3 -73.87 -33.57 -38.79
CA GLU A 3 -73.36 -33.29 -37.42
C GLU A 3 -74.29 -33.80 -36.32
N HIS A 4 -73.84 -34.83 -35.60
CA HIS A 4 -73.85 -34.80 -34.13
C HIS A 4 -72.75 -35.72 -33.59
N GLU A 5 -71.72 -35.05 -33.06
CA GLU A 5 -70.63 -35.58 -32.26
C GLU A 5 -71.15 -36.36 -31.03
N ASN A 6 -70.61 -37.55 -30.83
CA ASN A 6 -70.68 -38.26 -29.57
C ASN A 6 -69.60 -37.69 -28.63
N ASP A 7 -70.06 -37.04 -27.56
CA ASP A 7 -69.26 -36.60 -26.42
C ASP A 7 -68.38 -37.73 -25.87
N LYS A 8 -67.07 -37.50 -25.83
CA LYS A 8 -66.15 -38.23 -24.95
C LYS A 8 -65.81 -37.32 -23.76
N PRO A 9 -65.81 -37.84 -22.52
CA PRO A 9 -65.53 -37.03 -21.35
C PRO A 9 -64.07 -36.56 -21.34
N VAL A 10 -63.89 -35.25 -21.14
CA VAL A 10 -62.60 -34.60 -20.89
C VAL A 10 -62.05 -35.14 -19.58
N GLY A 11 -61.14 -36.11 -19.68
CA GLY A 11 -60.29 -36.51 -18.57
C GLY A 11 -59.31 -35.39 -18.27
N ASN A 12 -59.60 -34.58 -17.25
CA ASN A 12 -58.60 -33.75 -16.57
C ASN A 12 -57.58 -34.69 -15.93
N ASN A 13 -56.49 -34.99 -16.64
CA ASN A 13 -55.30 -35.54 -16.01
C ASN A 13 -54.68 -34.42 -15.16
N PRO A 14 -54.61 -34.52 -13.83
CA PRO A 14 -53.85 -33.57 -13.04
C PRO A 14 -52.39 -33.65 -13.49
N THR A 15 -51.87 -32.53 -14.00
CA THR A 15 -50.46 -32.37 -14.33
C THR A 15 -49.67 -32.61 -13.06
N VAL A 16 -49.04 -33.79 -12.96
CA VAL A 16 -48.11 -34.11 -11.87
C VAL A 16 -47.04 -33.01 -11.90
N PRO A 17 -46.77 -32.30 -10.78
CA PRO A 17 -45.71 -31.31 -10.78
C PRO A 17 -44.40 -32.01 -11.12
N GLU A 18 -43.78 -31.64 -12.24
CA GLU A 18 -42.47 -32.13 -12.63
C GLU A 18 -41.49 -31.85 -11.48
N PHE A 19 -41.09 -32.92 -10.80
CA PHE A 19 -40.05 -32.86 -9.78
C PHE A 19 -38.74 -32.58 -10.50
N LYS A 20 -38.34 -31.31 -10.58
CA LYS A 20 -37.01 -30.94 -11.07
C LYS A 20 -36.00 -31.70 -10.21
N PRO A 21 -35.11 -32.53 -10.79
CA PRO A 21 -34.11 -33.23 -10.00
C PRO A 21 -33.26 -32.19 -9.24
N PRO A 22 -32.88 -32.46 -7.98
CA PRO A 22 -32.05 -31.53 -7.22
C PRO A 22 -30.77 -31.27 -8.01
N LEU A 23 -30.42 -30.00 -8.14
CA LEU A 23 -29.19 -29.58 -8.81
C LEU A 23 -27.98 -30.30 -8.18
N PRO A 24 -26.97 -30.67 -8.97
CA PRO A 24 -25.80 -31.36 -8.45
C PRO A 24 -25.15 -30.54 -7.32
N PRO A 25 -24.68 -31.19 -6.25
CA PRO A 25 -24.11 -30.50 -5.10
C PRO A 25 -22.91 -29.65 -5.52
N ARG A 26 -22.90 -28.39 -5.08
CA ARG A 26 -21.84 -27.43 -5.42
C ARG A 26 -20.47 -27.94 -4.96
N ARG A 27 -19.45 -27.78 -5.82
CA ARG A 27 -18.05 -27.96 -5.42
C ARG A 27 -17.65 -26.88 -4.42
N LYS A 28 -17.29 -27.29 -3.21
CA LYS A 28 -16.86 -26.38 -2.14
C LYS A 28 -15.41 -25.95 -2.37
N ARG A 29 -15.16 -24.64 -2.48
CA ARG A 29 -13.79 -24.10 -2.59
C ARG A 29 -13.31 -23.63 -1.22
N LYS A 30 -12.61 -24.51 -0.50
CA LYS A 30 -11.98 -24.15 0.78
C LYS A 30 -10.69 -23.37 0.54
N ARG A 31 -10.47 -22.33 1.35
CA ARG A 31 -9.18 -21.64 1.39
C ARG A 31 -8.16 -22.53 2.09
N VAL A 32 -7.01 -22.70 1.46
CA VAL A 32 -5.80 -23.12 2.16
C VAL A 32 -4.96 -21.86 2.32
N LEU A 33 -4.78 -21.40 3.56
CA LEU A 33 -3.77 -20.40 3.89
C LEU A 33 -2.41 -21.04 3.66
N LYS A 34 -1.94 -21.01 2.42
CA LYS A 34 -0.54 -21.24 2.12
C LYS A 34 0.15 -19.93 2.43
N LEU A 35 0.80 -19.87 3.59
CA LEU A 35 1.87 -18.88 3.79
C LEU A 35 2.88 -19.19 2.70
N ASP A 36 2.93 -18.30 1.71
CA ASP A 36 3.85 -18.48 0.60
C ASP A 36 5.26 -18.35 1.16
N GLU A 37 6.04 -19.43 1.12
CA GLU A 37 7.41 -19.43 1.62
C GLU A 37 8.26 -18.37 0.93
N GLU A 38 7.88 -18.00 -0.30
CA GLU A 38 8.53 -16.94 -1.06
C GLU A 38 8.34 -15.56 -0.41
N ILE A 39 7.14 -15.26 0.09
CA ILE A 39 6.85 -13.98 0.74
C ILE A 39 7.57 -13.90 2.08
N SER A 40 7.56 -14.97 2.88
CA SER A 40 8.26 -14.98 4.17
C SER A 40 9.78 -14.88 3.98
N ARG A 41 10.35 -15.57 2.99
CA ARG A 41 11.77 -15.44 2.63
C ARG A 41 12.10 -14.02 2.17
N LYS A 42 11.25 -13.40 1.35
CA LYS A 42 11.44 -12.02 0.89
C LYS A 42 11.46 -11.03 2.06
N VAL A 43 10.51 -11.14 2.99
CA VAL A 43 10.46 -10.25 4.17
C VAL A 43 11.69 -10.44 5.05
N ILE A 44 12.12 -11.69 5.28
CA ILE A 44 13.34 -11.98 6.05
C ILE A 44 14.58 -11.44 5.35
N GLN A 45 14.65 -11.59 4.03
CA GLN A 45 15.74 -11.07 3.21
C GLN A 45 15.81 -9.54 3.31
N GLU A 46 14.71 -8.83 3.06
CA GLU A 46 14.65 -7.37 3.16
C GLU A 46 15.02 -6.88 4.57
N HIS A 47 14.59 -7.60 5.61
CA HIS A 47 14.94 -7.30 6.99
C HIS A 47 16.45 -7.46 7.24
N ASN A 48 17.04 -8.58 6.83
CA ASN A 48 18.47 -8.85 7.00
C ASN A 48 19.32 -7.88 6.20
N GLU A 49 18.96 -7.61 4.95
CA GLU A 49 19.62 -6.60 4.11
C GLU A 49 19.59 -5.22 4.80
N THR A 50 18.47 -4.86 5.42
CA THR A 50 18.36 -3.59 6.16
C THR A 50 19.27 -3.55 7.39
N LEU A 51 19.39 -4.66 8.13
CA LEU A 51 20.33 -4.77 9.26
C LEU A 51 21.78 -4.68 8.80
N ASP A 52 22.14 -5.42 7.75
CA ASP A 52 23.49 -5.45 7.18
C ASP A 52 23.92 -4.07 6.64
N LEU A 53 22.99 -3.28 6.10
CA LEU A 53 23.27 -1.91 5.66
C LEU A 53 23.44 -0.93 6.84
N ARG A 54 22.75 -1.18 7.96
CA ARG A 54 22.76 -0.27 9.12
C ARG A 54 24.05 -0.38 9.93
N ASP A 55 24.56 -1.59 10.12
CA ASP A 55 25.67 -1.87 11.03
C ASP A 55 27.00 -1.20 10.64
N PRO A 56 27.48 -1.28 9.39
CA PRO A 56 28.72 -0.63 8.98
C PRO A 56 28.67 0.88 9.19
N ARG A 57 27.52 1.50 8.90
CA ARG A 57 27.34 2.95 9.04
C ARG A 57 27.38 3.37 10.51
N ILE A 58 26.70 2.63 11.40
CA ILE A 58 26.76 2.90 12.84
C ILE A 58 28.18 2.70 13.36
N GLN A 59 28.87 1.63 12.96
CA GLN A 59 30.25 1.36 13.38
C GLN A 59 31.21 2.47 12.93
N MET A 60 31.12 2.93 11.69
CA MET A 60 31.92 4.04 11.17
C MET A 60 31.63 5.33 11.93
N ARG A 61 30.35 5.63 12.20
CA ARG A 61 29.96 6.79 13.03
C ARG A 61 30.60 6.70 14.41
N MET A 62 30.45 5.56 15.10
CA MET A 62 31.02 5.35 16.42
C MET A 62 32.55 5.46 16.40
N ALA A 63 33.22 4.94 15.37
CA ALA A 63 34.67 5.06 15.22
C ALA A 63 35.12 6.54 15.06
N ARG A 64 34.41 7.34 14.27
CA ARG A 64 34.68 8.79 14.15
C ARG A 64 34.50 9.50 15.49
N TYR A 65 33.40 9.23 16.19
CA TYR A 65 33.11 9.82 17.50
C TYR A 65 34.19 9.45 18.54
N ARG A 66 34.60 8.18 18.58
CA ARG A 66 35.69 7.73 19.46
C ARG A 66 37.00 8.45 19.17
N LYS A 67 37.36 8.59 17.88
CA LYS A 67 38.60 9.24 17.44
C LYS A 67 38.63 10.74 17.70
N LEU A 68 37.54 11.45 17.42
CA LEU A 68 37.51 12.92 17.43
C LEU A 68 37.00 13.52 18.73
N ARG A 69 36.18 12.80 19.50
CA ARG A 69 35.53 13.30 20.73
C ARG A 69 35.99 12.62 22.01
N GLY A 70 37.03 11.79 21.93
CA GLY A 70 37.72 11.30 23.13
C GLY A 70 37.05 10.13 23.84
N TRP A 71 36.14 9.41 23.18
CA TRP A 71 35.53 8.20 23.73
C TRP A 71 36.47 7.01 23.57
N LEU A 72 37.66 7.13 24.15
CA LEU A 72 38.71 6.13 24.15
C LEU A 72 38.87 5.62 25.59
N PRO A 73 39.21 4.32 25.78
CA PRO A 73 39.67 3.86 27.08
C PRO A 73 40.89 4.68 27.50
N GLU A 74 41.04 4.85 28.81
CA GLU A 74 42.18 5.53 29.39
C GLU A 74 43.50 4.93 28.87
N LYS A 75 44.41 5.79 28.42
CA LYS A 75 45.73 5.35 27.98
C LYS A 75 46.67 5.34 29.18
N SER A 76 47.24 4.18 29.46
CA SER A 76 48.24 3.96 30.50
C SER A 76 49.69 4.06 30.00
N PHE A 77 49.90 4.52 28.77
CA PHE A 77 51.23 4.67 28.17
C PHE A 77 51.57 6.16 27.98
N PRO A 78 52.69 6.68 28.51
CA PRO A 78 53.82 5.93 29.07
C PRO A 78 53.67 5.56 30.56
N TRP A 79 52.71 6.13 31.28
CA TRP A 79 52.39 5.83 32.69
C TRP A 79 50.88 5.85 32.94
N SER A 80 50.42 5.26 34.04
CA SER A 80 49.01 5.31 34.49
C SER A 80 48.54 6.75 34.67
N ASP A 81 47.31 7.07 34.24
CA ASP A 81 46.73 8.42 34.23
C ASP A 81 47.47 9.43 33.32
N SER A 82 48.17 8.93 32.29
CA SER A 82 48.78 9.82 31.30
C SER A 82 47.69 10.64 30.58
N ALA A 83 47.82 11.98 30.64
CA ALA A 83 46.83 12.87 30.05
C ALA A 83 46.86 12.79 28.52
N ASN A 84 45.72 12.47 27.90
CA ASN A 84 45.54 12.48 26.46
C ASN A 84 45.35 13.92 25.92
N PHE A 85 46.38 14.76 26.01
CA PHE A 85 46.33 16.19 25.62
C PHE A 85 45.86 16.42 24.16
N TRP A 86 46.12 15.47 23.27
CA TRP A 86 45.71 15.55 21.86
C TRP A 86 44.19 15.44 21.66
N ILE A 87 43.46 14.81 22.59
CA ILE A 87 42.02 14.59 22.46
C ILE A 87 41.25 15.93 22.52
N PRO A 88 41.46 16.81 23.53
CA PRO A 88 40.86 18.14 23.53
C PRO A 88 41.21 18.96 22.30
N LEU A 89 42.45 18.87 21.81
CA LEU A 89 42.90 19.58 20.61
C LEU A 89 42.13 19.11 19.37
N MET A 90 42.04 17.79 19.16
CA MET A 90 41.26 17.19 18.07
C MET A 90 39.77 17.53 18.17
N LEU A 91 39.21 17.56 19.38
CA LEU A 91 37.82 17.96 19.63
C LEU A 91 37.59 19.42 19.21
N ILE A 92 38.47 20.35 19.61
CA ILE A 92 38.37 21.77 19.24
C ILE A 92 38.42 21.93 17.72
N PHE A 93 39.37 21.28 17.06
CA PHE A 93 39.46 21.32 15.59
C PHE A 93 38.21 20.71 14.93
N SER A 94 37.72 19.58 15.43
CA SER A 94 36.51 18.94 14.92
C SER A 94 35.28 19.84 15.05
N LEU A 95 35.08 20.46 16.22
CA LEU A 95 33.95 21.37 16.46
C LEU A 95 34.05 22.63 15.61
N ARG A 96 35.26 23.19 15.45
CA ARG A 96 35.48 24.37 14.60
C ARG A 96 35.17 24.08 13.14
N THR A 97 35.69 22.97 12.61
CA THR A 97 35.44 22.54 11.22
C THR A 97 33.95 22.28 11.00
N LYS A 98 33.29 21.59 11.95
CA LYS A 98 31.84 21.37 11.90
C LYS A 98 31.07 22.69 11.85
N ALA A 99 31.35 23.61 12.77
CA ALA A 99 30.67 24.90 12.81
C ALA A 99 30.90 25.72 11.53
N THR A 100 32.11 25.69 10.95
CA THR A 100 32.36 26.37 9.66
C THR A 100 31.55 25.76 8.51
N LEU A 101 31.42 24.42 8.45
CA LEU A 101 30.66 23.75 7.41
C LEU A 101 29.16 23.97 7.57
N GLU A 102 28.65 23.85 8.80
CA GLU A 102 27.24 24.12 9.10
C GLU A 102 26.87 25.57 8.76
N ASN A 103 27.69 26.55 9.17
CA ASN A 103 27.43 27.96 8.87
C ASN A 103 27.51 28.24 7.36
N ALA A 104 28.48 27.63 6.65
CA ALA A 104 28.57 27.78 5.20
C ALA A 104 27.31 27.24 4.50
N ALA A 105 26.84 26.05 4.89
CA ALA A 105 25.64 25.46 4.31
C ALA A 105 24.36 26.24 4.70
N LYS A 106 24.24 26.69 5.95
CA LYS A 106 23.08 27.46 6.45
C LYS A 106 23.02 28.87 5.88
N SER A 107 24.15 29.42 5.42
CA SER A 107 24.19 30.77 4.82
C SER A 107 23.45 30.86 3.48
N ILE A 108 23.15 29.71 2.85
CA ILE A 108 22.50 29.64 1.55
C ILE A 108 21.15 28.97 1.71
N ARG A 109 20.07 29.71 1.45
CA ARG A 109 18.73 29.12 1.31
C ARG A 109 18.66 28.35 -0.01
N PRO A 110 18.35 27.04 0.00
CA PRO A 110 18.19 26.29 -1.25
C PRO A 110 16.96 26.79 -2.01
N MET A 111 17.12 26.98 -3.32
CA MET A 111 16.02 27.42 -4.21
C MET A 111 15.23 26.20 -4.70
N MET A 112 13.91 26.21 -4.48
CA MET A 112 12.98 25.19 -4.97
C MET A 112 12.41 25.62 -6.33
N ASN A 113 13.18 25.38 -7.40
CA ASN A 113 12.77 25.76 -8.76
C ASN A 113 12.25 24.53 -9.52
N SER A 114 11.05 24.64 -10.06
CA SER A 114 10.51 23.72 -11.06
C SER A 114 11.08 24.03 -12.44
N LYS A 115 11.00 23.07 -13.36
CA LYS A 115 11.44 23.25 -14.75
C LYS A 115 10.33 22.81 -15.69
N ALA A 116 9.79 23.74 -16.48
CA ALA A 116 8.76 23.41 -17.44
C ALA A 116 9.33 22.55 -18.58
N LEU A 117 8.70 21.40 -18.85
CA LEU A 117 9.03 20.54 -19.98
C LEU A 117 8.64 21.16 -21.33
N HIS A 118 7.54 21.92 -21.36
CA HIS A 118 7.02 22.55 -22.58
C HIS A 118 7.11 24.08 -22.49
N ARG A 119 7.51 24.72 -23.58
CA ARG A 119 7.66 26.19 -23.66
C ARG A 119 6.36 26.95 -23.36
N ARG A 120 5.20 26.36 -23.67
CA ARG A 120 3.88 26.94 -23.37
C ARG A 120 3.59 27.06 -21.87
N ASP A 121 4.20 26.21 -21.05
CA ASP A 121 3.95 26.13 -19.62
C ASP A 121 4.98 26.94 -18.81
N TYR A 122 5.89 27.66 -19.48
CA TYR A 122 6.91 28.50 -18.83
C TYR A 122 6.29 29.53 -17.87
N LEU A 123 5.16 30.14 -18.25
CA LEU A 123 4.45 31.10 -17.40
C LEU A 123 3.84 30.48 -16.14
N LYS A 124 3.65 29.15 -16.11
CA LYS A 124 3.17 28.44 -14.91
C LYS A 124 4.31 28.12 -13.95
N GLN A 125 5.56 28.12 -14.42
CA GLN A 125 6.74 27.78 -13.63
C GLN A 125 6.86 28.72 -12.43
N ASP A 126 6.79 30.03 -12.63
CA ASP A 126 6.85 31.01 -11.54
C ASP A 126 5.75 30.78 -10.48
N ARG A 127 4.55 30.36 -10.90
CA ARG A 127 3.47 30.06 -9.94
C ARG A 127 3.73 28.79 -9.15
N ILE A 128 4.27 27.76 -9.80
CA ILE A 128 4.64 26.50 -9.17
C ILE A 128 5.81 26.72 -8.21
N ASP A 129 6.82 27.49 -8.60
CA ASP A 129 7.99 27.79 -7.78
C ASP A 129 7.58 28.51 -6.49
N ASN A 130 6.71 29.53 -6.58
CA ASN A 130 6.14 30.21 -5.42
C ASN A 130 5.30 29.27 -4.54
N LEU A 131 4.52 28.37 -5.14
CA LEU A 131 3.72 27.40 -4.40
C LEU A 131 4.61 26.40 -3.65
N LEU A 132 5.64 25.86 -4.31
CA LEU A 132 6.60 24.93 -3.70
C LEU A 132 7.36 25.61 -2.55
N ASP A 133 7.77 26.87 -2.74
CA ASP A 133 8.45 27.63 -1.70
C ASP A 133 7.54 27.83 -0.48
N TYR A 134 6.27 28.21 -0.70
CA TYR A 134 5.28 28.36 0.37
C TYR A 134 5.00 27.04 1.09
N GLN A 135 4.73 25.95 0.37
CA GLN A 135 4.43 24.63 0.94
C GLN A 135 5.60 24.06 1.73
N PHE A 136 6.84 24.24 1.24
CA PHE A 136 8.00 23.67 1.90
C PHE A 136 8.42 24.51 3.11
N PHE A 137 8.54 25.83 2.97
CA PHE A 137 9.10 26.68 4.02
C PHE A 137 8.05 27.21 5.00
N THR A 138 6.84 27.54 4.53
CA THR A 138 5.80 28.14 5.38
C THR A 138 4.94 27.07 6.05
N GLU A 139 4.41 26.12 5.28
CA GLU A 139 3.51 25.08 5.83
C GLU A 139 4.26 23.98 6.60
N ASN A 140 5.43 23.58 6.10
CA ASN A 140 6.16 22.41 6.57
C ASN A 140 7.37 22.71 7.48
N ASP A 141 7.55 23.97 7.89
CA ASP A 141 8.70 24.45 8.67
C ASP A 141 10.03 23.99 8.05
N GLY A 142 10.16 24.21 6.73
CA GLY A 142 11.27 23.74 5.91
C GLY A 142 12.63 24.26 6.37
N GLU A 143 12.69 25.43 7.02
CA GLU A 143 13.92 25.97 7.58
C GLU A 143 14.49 25.06 8.67
N LYS A 144 13.67 24.63 9.63
CA LYS A 144 14.12 23.69 10.68
C LYS A 144 14.49 22.33 10.11
N LYS A 145 13.75 21.85 9.10
CA LYS A 145 14.08 20.57 8.43
C LYS A 145 15.45 20.66 7.75
N ILE A 146 15.71 21.72 7.00
CA ILE A 146 17.02 21.96 6.36
C ILE A 146 18.12 22.11 7.41
N ASP A 147 17.87 22.84 8.50
CA ASP A 147 18.82 22.99 9.60
C ASP A 147 19.24 21.63 10.17
N GLN A 148 18.25 20.78 10.44
CA GLN A 148 18.48 19.41 10.90
C GLN A 148 19.20 18.54 9.87
N TYR A 149 18.86 18.68 8.59
CA TYR A 149 19.53 17.97 7.50
C TYR A 149 21.00 18.36 7.37
N ILE A 150 21.31 19.64 7.44
CA ILE A 150 22.68 20.14 7.40
C ILE A 150 23.46 19.59 8.60
N SER A 151 22.92 19.67 9.81
CA SER A 151 23.60 19.15 11.00
C SER A 151 23.80 17.63 10.94
N ASN A 152 22.80 16.87 10.49
CA ASN A 152 22.92 15.42 10.30
C ASN A 152 23.93 15.08 9.19
N PHE A 153 23.99 15.85 8.11
CA PHE A 153 24.95 15.64 7.03
C PHE A 153 26.39 15.86 7.52
N VAL A 154 26.63 16.95 8.27
CA VAL A 154 27.99 17.26 8.75
C VAL A 154 28.47 16.25 9.81
N ASP A 155 27.57 15.72 10.64
CA ASP A 155 27.93 14.68 11.63
C ASP A 155 28.00 13.26 11.06
N ASP A 156 27.00 12.88 10.26
CA ASP A 156 26.70 11.50 9.89
C ASP A 156 26.79 11.24 8.39
N GLU A 157 27.20 12.24 7.59
CA GLU A 157 27.44 12.19 6.14
C GLU A 157 26.20 11.92 5.27
N ALA A 158 25.09 11.48 5.87
CA ALA A 158 23.88 11.23 5.14
C ALA A 158 22.64 11.67 5.91
N VAL A 159 21.69 12.19 5.15
CA VAL A 159 20.44 12.75 5.61
C VAL A 159 19.32 11.77 5.27
N PHE A 160 18.40 11.59 6.20
CA PHE A 160 17.16 10.87 5.95
C PHE A 160 16.00 11.84 6.12
N SER A 161 15.17 11.92 5.09
CA SER A 161 13.92 12.66 5.11
C SER A 161 12.79 11.69 4.84
N PHE A 162 11.78 11.71 5.70
CA PHE A 162 10.53 11.02 5.48
C PHE A 162 9.53 12.04 4.94
N VAL A 163 9.19 11.92 3.66
CA VAL A 163 8.23 12.80 2.99
C VAL A 163 6.88 12.10 3.01
N HIS A 164 5.91 12.76 3.64
CA HIS A 164 4.53 12.31 3.73
C HIS A 164 3.86 12.90 2.49
N ASN A 165 3.11 12.11 1.75
CA ASN A 165 2.35 12.38 0.53
C ASN A 165 3.08 12.08 -0.78
N VAL A 166 3.46 10.81 -0.95
CA VAL A 166 3.57 10.23 -2.29
C VAL A 166 2.23 9.57 -2.58
N ARG A 167 1.53 10.01 -3.63
CA ARG A 167 0.38 9.27 -4.17
C ARG A 167 0.82 7.82 -4.34
N LYS A 168 0.30 6.93 -3.51
CA LYS A 168 0.63 5.52 -3.56
C LYS A 168 -0.60 4.76 -4.01
N GLU A 169 -0.44 4.03 -5.10
CA GLU A 169 -1.47 3.12 -5.59
C GLU A 169 -1.19 1.78 -4.95
N ASP A 170 -1.95 1.44 -3.91
CA ASP A 170 -1.83 0.17 -3.20
C ASP A 170 -3.04 -0.73 -3.53
N ASP A 171 -2.77 -2.02 -3.70
CA ASP A 171 -3.82 -3.03 -3.87
C ASP A 171 -4.46 -3.34 -2.51
N TYR A 172 -5.67 -2.82 -2.30
CA TYR A 172 -6.44 -3.07 -1.09
C TYR A 172 -7.19 -4.40 -1.20
N ARG A 173 -7.17 -5.18 -0.11
CA ARG A 173 -7.89 -6.45 0.02
C ARG A 173 -8.96 -6.32 1.09
N ASP A 174 -10.22 -6.27 0.69
CA ASP A 174 -11.38 -6.32 1.58
C ASP A 174 -11.95 -7.76 1.60
N ILE A 175 -12.31 -8.27 2.79
CA ILE A 175 -12.88 -9.61 2.97
C ILE A 175 -14.23 -9.43 3.64
N ARG A 176 -15.31 -9.81 2.93
CA ARG A 176 -16.67 -9.75 3.46
C ARG A 176 -17.26 -11.13 3.63
N VAL A 177 -17.94 -11.35 4.75
CA VAL A 177 -18.66 -12.61 5.02
C VAL A 177 -20.10 -12.47 4.55
N LEU A 178 -20.50 -13.34 3.63
CA LEU A 178 -21.83 -13.42 3.06
C LEU A 178 -22.63 -14.60 3.64
N PRO A 179 -23.98 -14.53 3.56
CA PRO A 179 -24.82 -15.67 3.90
C PRO A 179 -24.50 -16.91 3.03
N PRO A 180 -24.86 -18.10 3.51
CA PRO A 180 -24.72 -19.33 2.73
C PRO A 180 -25.52 -19.27 1.43
N ALA A 181 -24.98 -19.80 0.33
CA ALA A 181 -25.73 -19.94 -0.91
C ALA A 181 -26.87 -20.97 -0.72
N PRO A 182 -28.12 -20.65 -1.11
CA PRO A 182 -29.19 -21.64 -1.08
C PRO A 182 -28.95 -22.72 -2.12
N ASN A 183 -29.21 -23.99 -1.76
CA ASN A 183 -28.97 -25.15 -2.61
C ASN A 183 -29.88 -25.21 -3.85
N ASP A 184 -30.96 -24.44 -3.85
CA ASP A 184 -31.99 -24.48 -4.88
C ASP A 184 -31.67 -23.60 -6.10
N GLN A 185 -30.57 -22.83 -6.06
CA GLN A 185 -30.16 -21.98 -7.18
C GLN A 185 -28.70 -22.19 -7.59
N PRO A 186 -28.37 -22.00 -8.89
CA PRO A 186 -26.99 -22.01 -9.35
C PRO A 186 -26.16 -20.92 -8.66
N PHE A 187 -24.94 -21.27 -8.28
CA PHE A 187 -24.04 -20.38 -7.53
C PHE A 187 -23.77 -19.05 -8.25
N ILE A 188 -23.65 -19.07 -9.58
CA ILE A 188 -23.41 -17.89 -10.40
C ILE A 188 -24.53 -16.84 -10.21
N VAL A 189 -25.79 -17.30 -10.12
CA VAL A 189 -26.96 -16.44 -9.94
C VAL A 189 -26.95 -15.83 -8.53
N TYR A 190 -26.60 -16.64 -7.53
CA TYR A 190 -26.45 -16.16 -6.15
C TYR A 190 -25.33 -15.12 -6.00
N ALA A 191 -24.16 -15.41 -6.59
CA ALA A 191 -23.03 -14.49 -6.60
C ALA A 191 -23.41 -13.15 -7.24
N ALA A 192 -24.07 -13.19 -8.41
CA ALA A 192 -24.56 -12.00 -9.09
C ALA A 192 -25.53 -11.17 -8.23
N GLN A 193 -26.42 -11.82 -7.47
CA GLN A 193 -27.35 -11.13 -6.54
C GLN A 193 -26.63 -10.46 -5.36
N MET A 194 -25.49 -11.00 -4.93
CA MET A 194 -24.72 -10.47 -3.80
C MET A 194 -23.76 -9.34 -4.21
N LEU A 195 -23.43 -9.19 -5.49
CA LEU A 195 -22.54 -8.13 -5.96
C LEU A 195 -23.07 -6.71 -5.70
N PRO A 196 -24.35 -6.38 -5.96
CA PRO A 196 -24.91 -5.07 -5.59
C PRO A 196 -24.93 -4.79 -4.08
N VAL A 197 -25.00 -5.86 -3.25
CA VAL A 197 -24.96 -5.72 -1.78
C VAL A 197 -23.54 -5.38 -1.31
N ILE A 198 -22.53 -5.93 -1.98
CA ILE A 198 -21.11 -5.63 -1.70
C ILE A 198 -20.73 -4.25 -2.26
N PHE A 199 -21.20 -3.92 -3.47
CA PHE A 199 -20.91 -2.68 -4.18
C PHE A 199 -22.20 -1.91 -4.49
N PRO A 200 -22.70 -1.07 -3.57
CA PRO A 200 -23.91 -0.28 -3.79
C PRO A 200 -23.77 0.73 -4.94
N THR A 201 -22.54 1.18 -5.22
CA THR A 201 -22.19 2.15 -6.29
C THR A 201 -21.74 1.47 -7.58
N MET A 202 -22.05 0.19 -7.76
CA MET A 202 -21.72 -0.55 -8.97
C MET A 202 -22.48 0.03 -10.17
N ASP A 203 -21.77 0.27 -11.27
CA ASP A 203 -22.38 0.69 -12.54
C ASP A 203 -23.10 -0.52 -13.16
N GLN A 204 -24.42 -0.62 -12.95
CA GLN A 204 -25.23 -1.74 -13.42
C GLN A 204 -25.27 -1.84 -14.94
N GLU A 205 -24.98 -0.75 -15.67
CA GLU A 205 -25.10 -0.68 -17.13
C GLU A 205 -23.88 -1.24 -17.88
N ARG A 206 -22.69 -1.23 -17.27
CA ARG A 206 -21.43 -1.62 -17.94
C ARG A 206 -20.88 -2.99 -17.57
N GLY A 207 -21.58 -3.71 -16.70
CA GLY A 207 -21.51 -5.16 -16.62
C GLY A 207 -20.42 -5.68 -15.69
N HIS A 208 -20.79 -6.70 -14.95
CA HIS A 208 -19.87 -7.58 -14.26
C HIS A 208 -19.38 -8.64 -15.23
N LYS A 209 -18.07 -8.92 -15.25
CA LYS A 209 -17.52 -10.00 -16.08
C LYS A 209 -17.20 -11.19 -15.22
N VAL A 210 -17.81 -12.33 -15.54
CA VAL A 210 -17.42 -13.62 -14.96
C VAL A 210 -16.11 -14.04 -15.62
N LEU A 211 -15.08 -14.24 -14.80
CA LEU A 211 -13.73 -14.63 -15.26
C LEU A 211 -13.52 -16.15 -15.28
N ASP A 212 -14.44 -16.92 -14.68
CA ASP A 212 -14.29 -18.36 -14.47
C ASP A 212 -15.60 -19.08 -14.79
N ASP A 213 -15.55 -20.22 -15.48
CA ASP A 213 -16.74 -20.97 -15.94
C ASP A 213 -17.62 -21.44 -14.76
N GLU A 214 -17.02 -21.58 -13.57
CA GLU A 214 -17.70 -21.93 -12.32
C GLU A 214 -18.30 -20.71 -11.58
N GLY A 215 -18.02 -19.49 -12.04
CA GLY A 215 -18.56 -18.24 -11.49
C GLY A 215 -18.03 -17.84 -10.11
N PHE A 216 -16.82 -18.27 -9.73
CA PHE A 216 -16.19 -17.88 -8.46
C PHE A 216 -15.33 -16.62 -8.57
N LYS A 217 -15.00 -16.15 -9.77
CA LYS A 217 -14.18 -14.97 -10.02
C LYS A 217 -14.92 -13.96 -10.88
N TRP A 218 -14.94 -12.72 -10.41
CA TRP A 218 -15.67 -11.63 -11.04
C TRP A 218 -14.78 -10.40 -11.16
N GLU A 219 -14.89 -9.69 -12.26
CA GLU A 219 -14.32 -8.35 -12.43
C GLU A 219 -15.46 -7.33 -12.52
N LEU A 220 -15.33 -6.26 -11.75
CA LEU A 220 -16.38 -5.26 -11.54
C LEU A 220 -15.79 -3.87 -11.73
N GLU A 221 -16.51 -3.00 -12.40
CA GLU A 221 -16.25 -1.56 -12.41
C GLU A 221 -17.20 -0.90 -11.40
N PHE A 222 -16.66 -0.13 -10.46
CA PHE A 222 -17.44 0.61 -9.48
C PHE A 222 -16.99 2.07 -9.42
N ILE A 223 -17.91 2.94 -8.98
CA ILE A 223 -17.62 4.35 -8.78
C ILE A 223 -17.26 4.55 -7.31
N ASP A 224 -16.09 5.08 -7.04
CA ASP A 224 -15.61 5.39 -5.69
C ASP A 224 -16.26 6.68 -5.14
N GLN A 225 -16.09 6.97 -3.85
CA GLN A 225 -16.63 8.15 -3.18
C GLN A 225 -16.20 9.48 -3.85
N GLN A 226 -15.07 9.47 -4.55
CA GLN A 226 -14.52 10.61 -5.30
C GLN A 226 -15.09 10.73 -6.73
N GLN A 227 -16.10 9.92 -7.09
CA GLN A 227 -16.67 9.81 -8.44
C GLN A 227 -15.68 9.32 -9.52
N GLU A 228 -14.52 8.82 -9.12
CA GLU A 228 -13.57 8.18 -10.02
C GLU A 228 -13.94 6.70 -10.23
N ARG A 229 -13.60 6.19 -11.42
CA ARG A 229 -13.95 4.83 -11.83
C ARG A 229 -12.82 3.88 -11.48
N ASN A 230 -13.12 2.89 -10.65
CA ASN A 230 -12.16 1.89 -10.20
C ASN A 230 -12.60 0.47 -10.58
N ARG A 231 -11.61 -0.42 -10.68
CA ARG A 231 -11.81 -1.85 -10.99
C ARG A 231 -11.56 -2.69 -9.74
N ALA A 232 -12.49 -3.59 -9.45
CA ALA A 232 -12.37 -4.59 -8.40
C ALA A 232 -12.41 -6.00 -8.98
N ARG A 233 -11.57 -6.88 -8.43
CA ARG A 233 -11.64 -8.32 -8.63
C ARG A 233 -12.23 -8.97 -7.39
N VAL A 234 -13.28 -9.76 -7.57
CA VAL A 234 -13.97 -10.46 -6.47
C VAL A 234 -13.80 -11.97 -6.64
N GLU A 235 -13.30 -12.63 -5.61
CA GLU A 235 -13.20 -14.08 -5.51
C GLU A 235 -14.05 -14.61 -4.35
N PHE A 236 -14.86 -15.63 -4.60
CA PHE A 236 -15.70 -16.26 -3.56
C PHE A 236 -15.09 -17.56 -3.04
N PHE A 237 -15.14 -17.76 -1.72
CA PHE A 237 -14.67 -18.96 -1.02
C PHE A 237 -15.70 -19.45 -0.01
N ASP A 238 -15.66 -20.77 0.26
CA ASP A 238 -16.52 -21.41 1.24
C ASP A 238 -15.82 -21.60 2.57
N ARG A 239 -16.50 -21.16 3.64
CA ARG A 239 -16.05 -21.35 5.01
C ARG A 239 -16.56 -22.68 5.57
N GLU A 240 -15.89 -23.19 6.60
CA GLU A 240 -16.28 -24.43 7.28
C GLU A 240 -17.64 -24.33 7.99
N ASP A 241 -18.00 -23.11 8.40
CA ASP A 241 -19.28 -22.76 9.05
C ASP A 241 -20.48 -22.69 8.08
N GLY A 242 -20.28 -23.03 6.80
CA GLY A 242 -21.30 -22.96 5.75
C GLY A 242 -21.53 -21.56 5.16
N LYS A 243 -21.01 -20.50 5.79
CA LYS A 243 -20.99 -19.13 5.27
C LYS A 243 -20.01 -18.99 4.10
N MET A 244 -20.16 -17.93 3.31
CA MET A 244 -19.23 -17.61 2.22
C MET A 244 -18.38 -16.39 2.54
N GLU A 245 -17.18 -16.34 1.98
CA GLU A 245 -16.28 -15.21 2.06
C GLU A 245 -16.07 -14.65 0.64
N ALA A 246 -16.32 -13.35 0.47
CA ALA A 246 -16.03 -12.60 -0.73
C ALA A 246 -14.74 -11.81 -0.51
N HIS A 247 -13.69 -12.18 -1.22
CA HIS A 247 -12.42 -11.49 -1.26
C HIS A 247 -12.45 -10.48 -2.40
N ILE A 248 -12.26 -9.22 -2.05
CA ILE A 248 -12.33 -8.10 -2.97
C ILE A 248 -10.93 -7.49 -3.04
N ALA A 249 -10.34 -7.49 -4.23
CA ALA A 249 -9.08 -6.80 -4.51
C ALA A 249 -9.37 -5.61 -5.40
N TYR A 250 -9.08 -4.40 -4.95
CA TYR A 250 -9.18 -3.18 -5.75
C TYR A 250 -7.98 -2.28 -5.50
N THR A 251 -7.55 -1.57 -6.53
CA THR A 251 -6.47 -0.59 -6.39
C THR A 251 -7.06 0.68 -5.78
N ALA A 252 -6.61 1.03 -4.59
CA ALA A 252 -6.99 2.26 -3.91
C ALA A 252 -5.85 3.26 -4.03
N VAL A 253 -6.20 4.50 -4.40
CA VAL A 253 -5.25 5.62 -4.31
C VAL A 253 -5.29 6.13 -2.89
N THR A 254 -4.26 5.83 -2.10
CA THR A 254 -4.11 6.41 -0.77
C THR A 254 -3.21 7.64 -0.85
N PHE A 255 -3.61 8.68 -0.11
CA PHE A 255 -2.78 9.83 0.21
C PHE A 255 -2.32 9.61 1.65
N ASP A 256 -1.01 9.45 1.84
CA ASP A 256 -0.39 9.15 3.14
C ASP A 256 0.31 10.39 3.68
#